data_AF-A0A445HQS0-F1
#
_entry.id   AF-A0A445HQS0-F1
#
_cell.length_a   1.000
_cell.length_b   1.000
_cell.length_c   1.000
_cell.angle_alpha   90.00
_cell.angle_beta   90.00
_cell.angle_gamma   90.00
#
_symmetry.space_group_name_H-M   'P 1'
#
loop_
_entity.id
_entity.type
_entity.pdbx_description
1 polymer ?
#
loop_
_entity_poly.entity_id
_entity_poly.type
_entity_poly.pdbx_seq_one_letter_code
_entity_poly.pdbx_strand_id
1 'polypeptide(L)'
;MIESQRHSYHLVDPSPWPISGSLGALATTVGGVMYMHSFQGGATLLSLGLIFILYTMFVWWRDVLRESTLEGHHTKVVQLGPRYGSIPFIVSEVMFLFAFFRASSHSSLAPTVEIGGIWPPLGIWVLDPREILFLNTPILLSSGAAVTWAHHAILAGKEKRAVYALVATVSLALVFTGFQGMEYYQAPFTISDSIYGSTFFLATGFHGFHVIIGTLFLIICGIRQYLGHLTKEHHVGFEAAAWYRLLRWFWNSRKEAFKGCALNPIPGEFWKRLIWYKNRLYGFIGAVGVSVGTTLSCRMKYRTKALYSRVFFNSHSFIPNKVLSFGRWALSVSFR
;
A
#
# COMPACT_ATOMS: atom_id res chain seq x y z
N MET A 1 -37.45 7.61 1.33
CA MET A 1 -37.65 6.19 1.69
C MET A 1 -37.28 5.34 0.48
N ILE A 2 -36.53 4.24 0.66
CA ILE A 2 -36.00 3.38 -0.43
C ILE A 2 -37.09 3.00 -1.45
N GLU A 3 -38.34 2.90 -0.99
CA GLU A 3 -39.52 2.63 -1.80
C GLU A 3 -39.74 3.63 -2.94
N SER A 4 -39.38 4.92 -2.78
CA SER A 4 -39.48 5.90 -3.88
C SER A 4 -38.29 5.85 -4.86
N GLN A 5 -37.10 5.52 -4.36
CA GLN A 5 -35.86 5.50 -5.15
C GLN A 5 -35.70 4.20 -5.97
N ARG A 6 -36.37 3.11 -5.56
CA ARG A 6 -36.42 1.79 -6.23
C ARG A 6 -35.06 1.08 -6.39
N HIS A 7 -33.97 1.63 -5.84
CA HIS A 7 -32.65 0.99 -5.83
C HIS A 7 -31.91 1.27 -4.52
N SER A 8 -30.98 0.37 -4.15
CA SER A 8 -30.23 0.46 -2.90
C SER A 8 -28.89 1.17 -3.00
N TYR A 9 -28.55 1.73 -4.17
CA TYR A 9 -27.33 2.53 -4.36
C TYR A 9 -27.43 3.92 -3.72
N HIS A 10 -26.29 4.41 -3.25
CA HIS A 10 -26.14 5.76 -2.72
C HIS A 10 -26.00 6.76 -3.87
N LEU A 11 -26.90 7.75 -3.93
CA LEU A 11 -26.76 8.92 -4.78
C LEU A 11 -26.17 10.02 -3.91
N VAL A 12 -24.93 10.39 -4.19
CA VAL A 12 -24.18 11.37 -3.40
C VAL A 12 -24.58 12.77 -3.84
N ASP A 13 -24.78 13.67 -2.87
CA ASP A 13 -25.05 15.08 -3.15
C ASP A 13 -23.81 15.77 -3.77
N PRO A 14 -24.01 16.85 -4.55
CA PRO A 14 -22.89 17.61 -5.10
C PRO A 14 -21.96 18.11 -3.99
N SER A 15 -20.67 17.78 -4.08
CA SER A 15 -19.66 18.22 -3.12
C SER A 15 -18.51 18.99 -3.81
N PRO A 16 -17.94 20.01 -3.15
CA PRO A 16 -16.84 20.80 -3.70
C PRO A 16 -15.47 20.12 -3.54
N TRP A 17 -15.40 18.99 -2.84
CA TRP A 17 -14.12 18.34 -2.49
C TRP A 17 -13.29 17.86 -3.68
N PRO A 18 -13.88 17.34 -4.78
CA PRO A 18 -13.10 16.96 -5.96
C PRO A 18 -12.35 18.13 -6.60
N ILE A 19 -12.99 19.30 -6.72
CA ILE A 19 -12.35 20.51 -7.29
C ILE A 19 -11.35 21.13 -6.30
N SER A 20 -11.66 21.12 -5.01
CA SER A 20 -10.71 21.54 -3.97
C SER A 20 -9.44 20.66 -4.00
N GLY A 21 -9.60 19.35 -4.13
CA GLY A 21 -8.49 18.40 -4.19
C GLY A 21 -7.63 18.59 -5.44
N SER A 22 -8.25 18.83 -6.60
CA SER A 22 -7.50 19.07 -7.84
C SER A 22 -6.72 20.39 -7.81
N LEU A 23 -7.29 21.46 -7.25
CA LEU A 23 -6.60 22.72 -7.03
C LEU A 23 -5.44 22.58 -6.02
N GLY A 24 -5.62 21.80 -4.95
CA GLY A 24 -4.55 21.48 -4.00
C GLY A 24 -3.40 20.70 -4.65
N ALA A 25 -3.72 19.73 -5.51
CA ALA A 25 -2.73 18.97 -6.28
C ALA A 25 -1.96 19.86 -7.27
N LEU A 26 -2.65 20.78 -7.95
CA LEU A 26 -2.02 21.77 -8.83
C LEU A 26 -1.08 22.70 -8.05
N ALA A 27 -1.54 23.26 -6.93
CA ALA A 27 -0.72 24.14 -6.09
C ALA A 27 0.53 23.41 -5.56
N THR A 28 0.38 22.14 -5.16
CA THR A 28 1.50 21.32 -4.66
C THR A 28 2.51 21.03 -5.77
N THR A 29 2.07 20.68 -6.98
CA THR A 29 2.98 20.38 -8.10
C THR A 29 3.71 21.63 -8.59
N VAL A 30 3.00 22.75 -8.79
CA VAL A 30 3.61 24.03 -9.19
C VAL A 30 4.56 24.54 -8.08
N GLY A 31 4.12 24.52 -6.82
CA GLY A 31 4.94 24.90 -5.68
C GLY A 31 6.20 24.02 -5.54
N GLY A 32 6.08 22.72 -5.80
CA GLY A 32 7.21 21.78 -5.80
C GLY A 32 8.23 22.09 -6.88
N VAL A 33 7.79 22.35 -8.11
CA VAL A 33 8.68 22.77 -9.21
C VAL A 33 9.37 24.10 -8.88
N MET A 34 8.61 25.08 -8.36
CA MET A 34 9.17 26.37 -7.95
C MET A 34 10.20 26.23 -6.84
N TYR A 35 9.95 25.36 -5.86
CA TYR A 35 10.86 25.07 -4.76
C TYR A 35 12.17 24.43 -5.26
N MET A 36 12.09 23.43 -6.14
CA MET A 36 13.28 22.74 -6.69
C MET A 36 14.16 23.66 -7.55
N HIS A 37 13.58 24.68 -8.18
CA HIS A 37 14.31 25.64 -9.03
C HIS A 37 14.64 26.96 -8.30
N SER A 38 14.49 27.02 -6.97
CA SER A 38 14.84 28.19 -6.15
C SER A 38 14.09 29.49 -6.51
N PHE A 39 12.83 29.39 -6.98
CA PHE A 39 12.00 30.56 -7.22
C PHE A 39 11.45 31.15 -5.91
N GLN A 40 11.29 32.48 -5.88
CA GLN A 40 10.67 33.17 -4.74
C GLN A 40 9.23 32.69 -4.54
N GLY A 41 8.85 32.42 -3.29
CA GLY A 41 7.52 31.91 -2.94
C GLY A 41 7.28 30.42 -3.25
N GLY A 42 8.27 29.67 -3.74
CA GLY A 42 8.12 28.25 -4.02
C GLY A 42 7.79 27.42 -2.77
N ALA A 43 8.52 27.63 -1.67
CA ALA A 43 8.27 26.94 -0.40
C ALA A 43 6.89 27.26 0.20
N THR A 44 6.44 28.51 0.09
CA THR A 44 5.12 28.94 0.60
C THR A 44 3.99 28.32 -0.23
N LEU A 45 4.12 28.28 -1.56
CA LEU A 45 3.11 27.66 -2.41
C LEU A 45 3.06 26.14 -2.21
N LEU A 46 4.22 25.48 -2.08
CA LEU A 46 4.29 24.05 -1.80
C LEU A 46 3.63 23.68 -0.47
N SER A 47 3.98 24.40 0.61
CA SER A 47 3.40 24.16 1.95
C SER A 47 1.90 24.45 1.97
N LEU A 48 1.44 25.54 1.34
CA LEU A 48 0.02 25.85 1.22
C LEU A 48 -0.73 24.76 0.43
N GLY A 49 -0.17 24.29 -0.69
CA GLY A 49 -0.75 23.20 -1.48
C GLY A 49 -0.90 21.91 -0.66
N LEU A 50 0.14 21.54 0.10
CA LEU A 50 0.10 20.37 0.98
C LEU A 50 -0.97 20.50 2.07
N ILE A 51 -1.06 21.65 2.73
CA ILE A 51 -2.10 21.93 3.73
C ILE A 51 -3.49 21.84 3.10
N PHE A 52 -3.66 22.37 1.88
CA PHE A 52 -4.94 22.35 1.17
C PHE A 52 -5.39 20.93 0.79
N ILE A 53 -4.45 20.05 0.38
CA ILE A 53 -4.72 18.63 0.16
C ILE A 53 -5.13 17.96 1.48
N LEU A 54 -4.37 18.14 2.55
CA LEU A 54 -4.67 17.55 3.85
C LEU A 54 -6.03 18.00 4.40
N TYR A 55 -6.36 19.28 4.23
CA TYR A 55 -7.66 19.82 4.59
C TYR A 55 -8.78 19.19 3.77
N THR A 56 -8.62 19.11 2.45
CA THR A 56 -9.63 18.48 1.58
C THR A 56 -9.83 17.01 1.96
N MET A 57 -8.76 16.25 2.21
CA MET A 57 -8.85 14.86 2.66
C MET A 57 -9.59 14.72 3.99
N PHE A 58 -9.28 15.58 4.97
CA PHE A 58 -9.95 15.58 6.27
C PHE A 58 -11.46 15.83 6.15
N VAL A 59 -11.84 16.89 5.42
CA VAL A 59 -13.25 17.27 5.28
C VAL A 59 -14.03 16.26 4.44
N TRP A 60 -13.43 15.73 3.38
CA TRP A 60 -14.06 14.69 2.57
C TRP A 60 -14.29 13.42 3.37
N TRP A 61 -13.31 12.95 4.15
CA TRP A 61 -13.52 11.78 5.00
C TRP A 61 -14.53 12.03 6.11
N ARG A 62 -14.60 13.24 6.67
CA ARG A 62 -15.67 13.61 7.61
C ARG A 62 -17.05 13.46 6.98
N ASP A 63 -17.23 13.90 5.74
CA ASP A 63 -18.52 13.83 5.05
C ASP A 63 -18.90 12.38 4.75
N VAL A 64 -17.96 11.54 4.29
CA VAL A 64 -18.19 10.08 4.14
C VAL A 64 -18.56 9.42 5.48
N LEU A 65 -17.96 9.86 6.59
CA LEU A 65 -18.32 9.37 7.93
C LEU A 65 -19.73 9.78 8.34
N ARG A 66 -20.14 11.02 8.03
CA ARG A 66 -21.49 11.54 8.27
C ARG A 66 -22.54 10.76 7.45
N GLU A 67 -22.33 10.64 6.14
CA GLU A 67 -23.22 9.92 5.22
C GLU A 67 -23.42 8.45 5.64
N SER A 68 -22.33 7.81 6.10
CA SER A 68 -22.36 6.40 6.50
C SER A 68 -22.91 6.15 7.89
N THR A 69 -22.57 6.99 8.88
CA THR A 69 -22.85 6.73 10.30
C THR A 69 -24.12 7.42 10.78
N LEU A 70 -24.35 8.66 10.34
CA LEU A 70 -25.46 9.49 10.82
C LEU A 70 -26.67 9.41 9.87
N GLU A 71 -26.44 9.44 8.57
CA GLU A 71 -27.52 9.43 7.55
C GLU A 71 -27.87 8.01 7.09
N GLY A 72 -26.98 7.03 7.32
CA GLY A 72 -27.26 5.61 7.10
C GLY A 72 -27.34 5.21 5.62
N HIS A 73 -26.74 5.98 4.71
CA HIS A 73 -26.79 5.71 3.26
C HIS A 73 -26.01 4.46 2.81
N HIS A 74 -25.19 3.88 3.70
CA HIS A 74 -24.36 2.71 3.41
C HIS A 74 -25.15 1.39 3.54
N THR A 75 -26.00 1.10 2.55
CA THR A 75 -26.66 -0.21 2.43
C THR A 75 -25.63 -1.34 2.18
N LYS A 76 -26.02 -2.60 2.34
CA LYS A 76 -25.12 -3.76 2.11
C LYS A 76 -24.50 -3.76 0.70
N VAL A 77 -25.23 -3.29 -0.32
CA VAL A 77 -24.71 -3.16 -1.70
C VAL A 77 -23.65 -2.06 -1.78
N VAL A 78 -23.91 -0.91 -1.15
CA VAL A 78 -22.95 0.21 -1.13
C VAL A 78 -21.68 -0.18 -0.38
N GLN A 79 -21.78 -0.94 0.71
CA GLN A 79 -20.62 -1.44 1.47
C GLN A 79 -19.68 -2.32 0.65
N LEU A 80 -20.19 -3.04 -0.36
CA LEU A 80 -19.34 -3.81 -1.27
C LEU A 80 -18.45 -2.90 -2.12
N GLY A 81 -18.91 -1.69 -2.46
CA GLY A 81 -18.15 -0.72 -3.25
C GLY A 81 -16.78 -0.38 -2.63
N PRO A 82 -16.71 0.18 -1.41
CA PRO A 82 -15.43 0.47 -0.74
C PRO A 82 -14.55 -0.75 -0.51
N ARG A 83 -15.14 -1.95 -0.31
CA ARG A 83 -14.38 -3.21 -0.22
C ARG A 83 -13.70 -3.53 -1.55
N TYR A 84 -14.46 -3.54 -2.64
CA TYR A 84 -13.91 -3.78 -3.98
C TYR A 84 -13.01 -2.65 -4.47
N GLY A 85 -13.23 -1.41 -4.04
CA GLY A 85 -12.39 -0.25 -4.37
C GLY A 85 -11.06 -0.21 -3.62
N SER A 86 -11.02 -0.75 -2.40
CA SER A 86 -9.77 -0.86 -1.62
C SER A 86 -8.78 -1.84 -2.25
N ILE A 87 -9.27 -2.91 -2.90
CA ILE A 87 -8.43 -3.93 -3.54
C ILE A 87 -7.55 -3.38 -4.68
N PRO A 88 -8.07 -2.71 -5.72
CA PRO A 88 -7.26 -2.17 -6.80
C PRO A 88 -6.33 -1.05 -6.33
N PHE A 89 -6.74 -0.24 -5.33
CA PHE A 89 -5.85 0.73 -4.68
C PHE A 89 -4.65 0.04 -4.03
N ILE A 90 -4.90 -1.03 -3.28
CA ILE A 90 -3.84 -1.84 -2.68
C ILE A 90 -2.94 -2.45 -3.77
N VAL A 91 -3.53 -2.96 -4.86
CA VAL A 91 -2.76 -3.53 -5.98
C VAL A 91 -1.88 -2.48 -6.67
N SER A 92 -2.37 -1.25 -6.85
CA SER A 92 -1.54 -0.17 -7.41
C SER A 92 -0.35 0.15 -6.51
N GLU A 93 -0.55 0.18 -5.19
CA GLU A 93 0.57 0.38 -4.25
C GLU A 93 1.60 -0.76 -4.27
N VAL A 94 1.16 -2.02 -4.43
CA VAL A 94 2.10 -3.15 -4.60
C VAL A 94 2.93 -2.97 -5.87
N MET A 95 2.30 -2.56 -6.98
CA MET A 95 3.00 -2.35 -8.25
C MET A 95 3.95 -1.15 -8.20
N PHE A 96 3.56 -0.08 -7.51
CA PHE A 96 4.42 1.07 -7.25
C PHE A 96 5.66 0.67 -6.46
N LEU A 97 5.51 -0.07 -5.36
CA LEU A 97 6.64 -0.59 -4.58
C LEU A 97 7.48 -1.62 -5.35
N PHE A 98 6.85 -2.41 -6.23
CA PHE A 98 7.55 -3.36 -7.09
C PHE A 98 8.53 -2.66 -8.06
N ALA A 99 8.23 -1.44 -8.51
CA ALA A 99 9.14 -0.67 -9.34
C ALA A 99 10.46 -0.37 -8.62
N PHE A 100 10.41 0.05 -7.34
CA PHE A 100 11.61 0.27 -6.53
C PHE A 100 12.37 -1.03 -6.22
N PHE A 101 11.65 -2.13 -5.97
CA PHE A 101 12.27 -3.45 -5.81
C PHE A 101 13.03 -3.87 -7.07
N ARG A 102 12.43 -3.66 -8.25
CA ARG A 102 13.07 -3.94 -9.53
C ARG A 102 14.29 -3.05 -9.76
N ALA A 103 14.21 -1.76 -9.44
CA ALA A 103 15.32 -0.83 -9.58
C ALA A 103 16.53 -1.28 -8.77
N SER A 104 16.36 -1.58 -7.48
CA SER A 104 17.47 -2.06 -6.65
C SER A 104 18.00 -3.42 -7.09
N SER A 105 17.12 -4.38 -7.42
CA SER A 105 17.55 -5.71 -7.88
C SER A 105 18.35 -5.63 -9.17
N HIS A 106 17.97 -4.74 -10.08
CA HIS A 106 18.70 -4.51 -11.32
C HIS A 106 20.11 -3.98 -11.03
N SER A 107 20.22 -3.00 -10.14
CA SER A 107 21.51 -2.41 -9.74
C SER A 107 22.40 -3.35 -8.92
N SER A 108 21.81 -4.25 -8.12
CA SER A 108 22.58 -5.17 -7.26
C SER A 108 23.01 -6.45 -7.97
N LEU A 109 22.24 -6.97 -8.94
CA LEU A 109 22.54 -8.23 -9.63
C LEU A 109 23.63 -8.07 -10.69
N ALA A 110 23.73 -6.91 -11.32
CA ALA A 110 24.73 -6.58 -12.32
C ALA A 110 25.30 -5.18 -12.02
N PRO A 111 26.14 -5.05 -10.98
CA PRO A 111 26.74 -3.78 -10.62
C PRO A 111 27.59 -3.22 -11.78
N THR A 112 27.48 -1.92 -12.03
CA THR A 112 28.22 -1.25 -13.11
C THR A 112 29.71 -1.19 -12.79
N VAL A 113 30.54 -1.05 -13.82
CA VAL A 113 31.99 -0.89 -13.66
C VAL A 113 32.35 0.36 -12.85
N GLU A 114 31.51 1.40 -12.89
CA GLU A 114 31.69 2.66 -12.15
C GLU A 114 31.65 2.48 -10.62
N ILE A 115 30.91 1.48 -10.13
CA ILE A 115 30.86 1.13 -8.69
C ILE A 115 31.84 0.00 -8.32
N GLY A 116 32.74 -0.36 -9.24
CA GLY A 116 33.74 -1.41 -9.05
C GLY A 116 33.26 -2.84 -9.34
N GLY A 117 32.08 -3.00 -9.95
CA GLY A 117 31.54 -4.33 -10.30
C GLY A 117 31.23 -5.23 -9.10
N ILE A 118 31.14 -4.66 -7.90
CA ILE A 118 30.87 -5.36 -6.64
C ILE A 118 29.66 -4.72 -5.96
N TRP A 119 28.88 -5.52 -5.23
CA TRP A 119 27.77 -5.06 -4.40
C TRP A 119 27.95 -5.54 -2.96
N PRO A 120 27.85 -4.67 -1.95
CA PRO A 120 27.67 -3.21 -2.00
C PRO A 120 28.88 -2.47 -2.61
N PRO A 121 28.70 -1.23 -3.13
CA PRO A 121 29.82 -0.41 -3.62
C PRO A 121 30.90 -0.18 -2.56
N LEU A 122 32.16 -0.14 -2.99
CA LEU A 122 33.30 0.16 -2.11
C LEU A 122 33.13 1.54 -1.46
N GLY A 123 33.42 1.63 -0.15
CA GLY A 123 33.30 2.87 0.62
C GLY A 123 31.94 3.08 1.30
N ILE A 124 30.96 2.20 1.05
CA ILE A 124 29.66 2.25 1.74
C ILE A 124 29.67 1.29 2.92
N TRP A 125 29.59 1.87 4.13
CA TRP A 125 29.42 1.11 5.36
C TRP A 125 27.96 0.67 5.50
N VAL A 126 27.68 -0.56 5.10
CA VAL A 126 26.32 -1.12 5.19
C VAL A 126 25.93 -1.34 6.65
N LEU A 127 24.70 -0.93 7.00
CA LEU A 127 24.10 -1.20 8.31
C LEU A 127 23.98 -2.70 8.57
N ASP A 128 24.40 -3.16 9.75
CA ASP A 128 24.23 -4.56 10.14
C ASP A 128 22.72 -4.91 10.16
N PRO A 129 22.27 -5.90 9.36
CA PRO A 129 20.88 -6.34 9.37
C PRO A 129 20.39 -6.86 10.73
N ARG A 130 21.29 -7.24 11.64
CA ARG A 130 20.96 -7.91 12.91
C ARG A 130 20.61 -6.99 14.07
N GLU A 131 20.89 -5.70 13.96
CA GLU A 131 20.69 -4.76 15.06
C GLU A 131 19.29 -4.13 14.99
N ILE A 132 19.17 -2.98 14.32
CA ILE A 132 17.95 -2.17 14.34
C ILE A 132 16.87 -2.79 13.44
N LEU A 133 17.26 -3.40 12.31
CA LEU A 133 16.30 -4.04 11.40
C LEU A 133 15.66 -5.28 12.02
N PHE A 134 16.45 -6.09 12.74
CA PHE A 134 15.94 -7.26 13.44
C PHE A 134 14.90 -6.90 14.49
N LEU A 135 15.04 -5.77 15.19
CA LEU A 135 14.08 -5.30 16.20
C LEU A 135 12.76 -4.80 15.58
N ASN A 136 12.82 -4.22 14.38
CA ASN A 136 11.65 -3.68 13.69
C ASN A 136 10.68 -4.79 13.19
N THR A 137 11.20 -5.97 12.87
CA THR A 137 10.41 -7.11 12.40
C THR A 137 9.44 -7.69 13.45
N PRO A 138 9.84 -8.03 14.69
CA PRO A 138 8.92 -8.51 15.73
C PRO A 138 7.93 -7.42 16.15
N ILE A 139 8.30 -6.13 16.13
CA ILE A 139 7.37 -5.02 16.41
C ILE A 139 6.24 -5.01 15.37
N LEU A 140 6.58 -5.10 14.09
CA LEU A 140 5.59 -5.17 13.02
C LEU A 140 4.72 -6.43 13.10
N LEU A 141 5.30 -7.60 13.38
CA LEU A 141 4.57 -8.86 13.56
C LEU A 141 3.62 -8.81 14.77
N SER A 142 4.07 -8.27 15.89
CA SER A 142 3.29 -8.14 17.13
C SER A 142 2.16 -7.16 16.94
N SER A 143 2.41 -6.05 16.25
CA SER A 143 1.35 -5.14 15.84
C SER A 143 0.35 -5.92 14.96
N GLY A 144 0.84 -6.78 14.05
CA GLY A 144 0.10 -7.73 13.21
C GLY A 144 -1.00 -8.44 13.99
N ALA A 145 -0.56 -9.18 15.01
CA ALA A 145 -1.43 -9.90 15.92
C ALA A 145 -2.41 -8.96 16.68
N ALA A 146 -1.97 -7.77 17.08
CA ALA A 146 -2.81 -6.82 17.80
C ALA A 146 -4.01 -6.30 16.98
N VAL A 147 -3.89 -6.06 15.67
CA VAL A 147 -5.06 -5.69 14.83
C VAL A 147 -5.96 -6.89 14.59
N THR A 148 -5.41 -8.09 14.44
CA THR A 148 -6.24 -9.30 14.34
C THR A 148 -7.04 -9.50 15.63
N TRP A 149 -6.43 -9.24 16.78
CA TRP A 149 -7.11 -9.21 18.05
C TRP A 149 -8.20 -8.13 18.10
N ALA A 150 -7.93 -6.91 17.61
CA ALA A 150 -8.93 -5.85 17.49
C ALA A 150 -10.11 -6.28 16.60
N HIS A 151 -9.84 -6.91 15.47
CA HIS A 151 -10.86 -7.39 14.54
C HIS A 151 -11.78 -8.42 15.19
N HIS A 152 -11.21 -9.43 15.83
CA HIS A 152 -11.99 -10.43 16.57
C HIS A 152 -12.76 -9.83 17.75
N ALA A 153 -12.21 -8.79 18.41
CA ALA A 153 -12.93 -8.08 19.46
C ALA A 153 -14.15 -7.32 18.93
N ILE A 154 -14.04 -6.68 17.75
CA ILE A 154 -15.17 -6.01 17.07
C ILE A 154 -16.24 -7.03 16.68
N LEU A 155 -15.86 -8.15 16.05
CA LEU A 155 -16.79 -9.21 15.66
C LEU A 155 -17.48 -9.85 16.87
N ALA A 156 -16.75 -10.03 17.98
CA ALA A 156 -17.32 -10.53 19.23
C ALA A 156 -18.17 -9.47 20.00
N GLY A 157 -18.18 -8.21 19.57
CA GLY A 157 -18.88 -7.10 20.24
C GLY A 157 -18.23 -6.63 21.53
N LYS A 158 -16.96 -6.97 21.76
CA LYS A 158 -16.22 -6.55 22.95
C LYS A 158 -15.54 -5.22 22.68
N GLU A 159 -16.32 -4.14 22.65
CA GLU A 159 -15.89 -2.79 22.25
C GLU A 159 -14.68 -2.29 23.05
N LYS A 160 -14.68 -2.43 24.38
CA LYS A 160 -13.54 -2.03 25.24
C LYS A 160 -12.25 -2.76 24.86
N ARG A 161 -12.32 -4.06 24.53
CA ARG A 161 -11.14 -4.84 24.12
C ARG A 161 -10.66 -4.43 22.73
N ALA A 162 -11.57 -4.04 21.83
CA ALA A 162 -11.21 -3.53 20.51
C ALA A 162 -10.42 -2.22 20.62
N VAL A 163 -10.83 -1.30 21.49
CA VAL A 163 -10.09 -0.04 21.74
C VAL A 163 -8.70 -0.34 22.30
N TYR A 164 -8.57 -1.21 23.31
CA TYR A 164 -7.26 -1.56 23.87
C TYR A 164 -6.31 -2.19 22.83
N ALA A 165 -6.84 -3.08 21.99
CA ALA A 165 -6.06 -3.70 20.91
C ALA A 165 -5.61 -2.70 19.83
N LEU A 166 -6.48 -1.74 19.49
CA LEU A 166 -6.17 -0.64 18.56
C LEU A 166 -5.10 0.30 19.12
N VAL A 167 -5.23 0.70 20.39
CA VAL A 167 -4.21 1.53 21.07
C VAL A 167 -2.87 0.80 21.11
N ALA A 168 -2.84 -0.47 21.50
CA ALA A 168 -1.60 -1.27 21.48
C ALA A 168 -0.97 -1.34 20.08
N THR A 169 -1.79 -1.47 19.03
CA THR A 169 -1.30 -1.44 17.65
C THR A 169 -0.65 -0.11 17.29
N VAL A 170 -1.32 1.01 17.60
CA VAL A 170 -0.83 2.36 17.30
C VAL A 170 0.49 2.62 18.05
N SER A 171 0.56 2.25 19.33
CA SER A 171 1.78 2.40 20.12
C SER A 171 2.96 1.64 19.49
N LEU A 172 2.76 0.38 19.06
CA LEU A 172 3.80 -0.39 18.37
C LEU A 172 4.21 0.25 17.03
N ALA A 173 3.27 0.83 16.29
CA ALA A 173 3.56 1.52 15.02
C ALA A 173 4.36 2.82 15.22
N LEU A 174 4.10 3.56 16.31
CA LEU A 174 4.87 4.74 16.68
C LEU A 174 6.30 4.36 17.09
N VAL A 175 6.45 3.29 17.88
CA VAL A 175 7.78 2.76 18.26
C VAL A 175 8.58 2.36 17.00
N PHE A 176 7.95 1.66 16.05
CA PHE A 176 8.59 1.32 14.77
C PHE A 176 9.03 2.58 13.99
N THR A 177 8.17 3.60 13.92
CA THR A 177 8.52 4.85 13.22
C THR A 177 9.69 5.56 13.90
N GLY A 178 9.75 5.54 15.24
CA GLY A 178 10.87 6.07 16.02
C GLY A 178 12.19 5.35 15.73
N PHE A 179 12.19 4.02 15.74
CA PHE A 179 13.37 3.23 15.38
C PHE A 179 13.81 3.45 13.92
N GLN A 180 12.87 3.58 12.98
CA GLN A 180 13.18 3.88 11.59
C GLN A 180 13.82 5.28 11.43
N GLY A 181 13.38 6.26 12.21
CA GLY A 181 14.00 7.60 12.26
C GLY A 181 15.41 7.57 12.85
N MET A 182 15.63 6.77 13.91
CA MET A 182 16.95 6.57 14.49
C MET A 182 17.91 5.89 13.49
N GLU A 183 17.44 4.87 12.74
CA GLU A 183 18.22 4.23 11.67
C GLU A 183 18.67 5.25 10.61
N TYR A 184 17.81 6.21 10.24
CA TYR A 184 18.18 7.24 9.27
C TYR A 184 19.17 8.27 9.82
N TYR A 185 19.10 8.59 11.11
CA TYR A 185 20.03 9.52 11.74
C TYR A 185 21.42 8.91 11.96
N GLN A 186 21.48 7.61 12.27
CA GLN A 186 22.73 6.88 12.51
C GLN A 186 23.34 6.26 11.24
N ALA A 187 22.65 6.34 10.10
CA ALA A 187 23.14 5.78 8.84
C ALA A 187 24.46 6.46 8.43
N PRO A 188 25.53 5.69 8.16
CA PRO A 188 26.82 6.25 7.75
C PRO A 188 26.86 6.65 6.26
N PHE A 189 25.73 6.53 5.55
CA PHE A 189 25.56 6.88 4.14
C PHE A 189 24.27 7.70 3.96
N THR A 190 24.23 8.51 2.90
CA THR A 190 23.18 9.47 2.56
C THR A 190 22.46 9.10 1.26
N ILE A 191 21.39 9.82 0.92
CA ILE A 191 20.65 9.59 -0.34
C ILE A 191 21.50 9.89 -1.59
N SER A 192 22.47 10.80 -1.47
CA SER A 192 23.43 11.13 -2.54
C SER A 192 24.53 10.10 -2.74
N ASP A 193 24.65 9.11 -1.85
CA ASP A 193 25.75 8.14 -1.90
C ASP A 193 25.42 6.97 -2.83
N SER A 194 25.88 7.07 -4.08
CA SER A 194 25.76 6.05 -5.13
C SER A 194 24.31 5.58 -5.37
N ILE A 195 24.17 4.55 -6.22
CA ILE A 195 22.89 3.88 -6.44
C ILE A 195 22.39 3.14 -5.19
N TYR A 196 23.29 2.74 -4.28
CA TYR A 196 22.91 2.06 -3.04
C TYR A 196 22.11 2.99 -2.11
N GLY A 197 22.64 4.17 -1.78
CA GLY A 197 21.97 5.15 -0.93
C GLY A 197 20.67 5.64 -1.54
N SER A 198 20.68 5.98 -2.83
CA SER A 198 19.47 6.40 -3.56
C SER A 198 18.35 5.36 -3.52
N THR A 199 18.64 4.09 -3.86
CA THR A 199 17.61 3.03 -3.86
C THR A 199 17.17 2.65 -2.44
N PHE A 200 18.09 2.68 -1.47
CA PHE A 200 17.79 2.43 -0.07
C PHE A 200 16.83 3.47 0.50
N PHE A 201 17.18 4.76 0.48
CA PHE A 201 16.38 5.82 1.09
C PHE A 201 15.04 6.05 0.38
N LEU A 202 14.98 5.89 -0.96
CA LEU A 202 13.69 5.96 -1.67
C LEU A 202 12.76 4.80 -1.29
N ALA A 203 13.24 3.55 -1.36
CA ALA A 203 12.40 2.39 -1.06
C ALA A 203 11.97 2.35 0.42
N THR A 204 12.89 2.64 1.35
CA THR A 204 12.60 2.67 2.78
C THR A 204 11.83 3.91 3.20
N GLY A 205 12.03 5.06 2.53
CA GLY A 205 11.30 6.31 2.76
C GLY A 205 9.84 6.22 2.34
N PHE A 206 9.55 5.76 1.12
CA PHE A 206 8.17 5.53 0.69
C PHE A 206 7.45 4.48 1.54
N HIS A 207 8.19 3.45 1.95
CA HIS A 207 7.72 2.55 3.00
C HIS A 207 7.37 3.39 4.25
N GLY A 208 8.32 4.06 4.91
CA GLY A 208 8.06 4.90 6.11
C GLY A 208 6.81 5.78 5.99
N PHE A 209 6.66 6.52 4.89
CA PHE A 209 5.48 7.33 4.58
C PHE A 209 4.16 6.55 4.65
N HIS A 210 4.09 5.38 4.02
CA HIS A 210 2.91 4.53 4.07
C HIS A 210 2.63 3.96 5.48
N VAL A 211 3.64 3.78 6.34
CA VAL A 211 3.39 3.38 7.74
C VAL A 211 2.77 4.53 8.52
N ILE A 212 3.18 5.77 8.26
CA ILE A 212 2.59 6.96 8.87
C ILE A 212 1.12 7.07 8.45
N ILE A 213 0.80 6.96 7.15
CA ILE A 213 -0.59 6.95 6.66
C ILE A 213 -1.39 5.83 7.32
N GLY A 214 -0.87 4.61 7.36
CA GLY A 214 -1.55 3.47 7.98
C GLY A 214 -1.80 3.67 9.48
N THR A 215 -0.84 4.29 10.18
CA THR A 215 -0.97 4.62 11.61
C THR A 215 -2.05 5.67 11.84
N LEU A 216 -2.09 6.73 11.03
CA LEU A 216 -3.16 7.74 11.06
C LEU A 216 -4.53 7.09 10.80
N PHE A 217 -4.62 6.20 9.82
CA PHE A 217 -5.86 5.51 9.50
C PHE A 217 -6.35 4.61 10.65
N LEU A 218 -5.43 3.94 11.35
CA LEU A 218 -5.72 3.16 12.56
C LEU A 218 -6.10 4.04 13.76
N ILE A 219 -5.49 5.22 13.91
CA ILE A 219 -5.87 6.20 14.93
C ILE A 219 -7.31 6.64 14.71
N ILE A 220 -7.69 6.99 13.47
CA ILE A 220 -9.08 7.35 13.14
C ILE A 220 -10.04 6.19 13.42
N CYS A 221 -9.67 4.94 13.10
CA CYS A 221 -10.47 3.77 13.45
C CYS A 221 -10.60 3.58 14.97
N GLY A 222 -9.53 3.83 15.73
CA GLY A 222 -9.52 3.81 17.19
C GLY A 222 -10.46 4.85 17.80
N ILE A 223 -10.39 6.09 17.33
CA ILE A 223 -11.29 7.17 17.75
C ILE A 223 -12.75 6.79 17.43
N ARG A 224 -13.01 6.28 16.22
CA ARG A 224 -14.35 5.84 15.83
C ARG A 224 -14.88 4.67 16.68
N GLN A 225 -14.02 3.71 17.03
CA GLN A 225 -14.39 2.61 17.91
C GLN A 225 -14.71 3.11 19.32
N TYR A 226 -13.94 4.07 19.83
CA TYR A 226 -14.17 4.68 21.14
C TYR A 226 -15.50 5.46 21.18
N LEU A 227 -15.84 6.16 20.09
CA LEU A 227 -17.13 6.85 19.93
C LEU A 227 -18.30 5.92 19.59
N GLY A 228 -18.08 4.61 19.44
CA GLY A 228 -19.14 3.64 19.14
C GLY A 228 -19.67 3.64 17.70
N HIS A 229 -18.94 4.23 16.74
CA HIS A 229 -19.36 4.31 15.33
C HIS A 229 -19.23 2.99 14.56
N LEU A 230 -18.49 2.01 15.10
CA LEU A 230 -18.23 0.72 14.46
C LEU A 230 -19.06 -0.36 15.13
N THR A 231 -19.86 -1.09 14.34
CA THR A 231 -20.70 -2.18 14.84
C THR A 231 -20.21 -3.54 14.34
N LYS A 232 -20.68 -4.61 14.98
CA LYS A 232 -20.36 -6.01 14.60
C LYS A 232 -20.61 -6.29 13.12
N GLU A 233 -21.66 -5.69 12.55
CA GLU A 233 -22.08 -5.96 11.18
C GLU A 233 -21.61 -4.90 10.18
N HIS A 234 -21.20 -3.72 10.66
CA HIS A 234 -20.81 -2.60 9.82
C HIS A 234 -19.52 -1.94 10.33
N HIS A 235 -18.39 -2.37 9.75
CA HIS A 235 -17.07 -1.86 10.09
C HIS A 235 -16.10 -1.83 8.89
N VAL A 236 -16.62 -1.47 7.71
CA VAL A 236 -15.85 -1.44 6.44
C VAL A 236 -14.60 -0.55 6.52
N GLY A 237 -14.67 0.58 7.23
CA GLY A 237 -13.49 1.45 7.41
C GLY A 237 -12.35 0.77 8.17
N PHE A 238 -12.67 -0.06 9.16
CA PHE A 238 -11.67 -0.85 9.89
C PHE A 238 -11.13 -2.00 9.04
N GLU A 239 -11.98 -2.67 8.23
CA GLU A 239 -11.52 -3.70 7.29
C GLU A 239 -10.50 -3.13 6.28
N ALA A 240 -10.79 -1.96 5.71
CA ALA A 240 -9.86 -1.27 4.80
C ALA A 240 -8.53 -0.92 5.50
N ALA A 241 -8.59 -0.46 6.76
CA ALA A 241 -7.41 -0.18 7.58
C ALA A 241 -6.56 -1.44 7.82
N ALA A 242 -7.23 -2.54 8.17
CA ALA A 242 -6.59 -3.82 8.41
C ALA A 242 -5.93 -4.38 7.13
N TRP A 243 -6.58 -4.25 5.97
CA TRP A 243 -6.04 -4.70 4.69
C TRP A 243 -4.82 -3.88 4.23
N TYR A 244 -4.92 -2.54 4.31
CA TYR A 244 -3.80 -1.65 3.99
C TYR A 244 -2.56 -2.01 4.81
N ARG A 245 -2.77 -2.29 6.10
CA ARG A 245 -1.74 -2.72 7.03
C ARG A 245 -1.25 -4.15 6.79
N LEU A 246 -2.11 -5.09 6.38
CA LEU A 246 -1.70 -6.48 6.11
C LEU A 246 -0.80 -6.57 4.86
N LEU A 247 -1.08 -5.79 3.83
CA LEU A 247 -0.22 -5.67 2.65
C LEU A 247 1.22 -5.27 3.02
N ARG A 248 1.34 -4.45 4.06
CA ARG A 248 2.61 -3.91 4.54
C ARG A 248 3.53 -4.96 5.16
N TRP A 249 2.95 -6.00 5.77
CA TRP A 249 3.68 -7.16 6.26
C TRP A 249 4.39 -7.91 5.11
N PHE A 250 3.74 -8.00 3.95
CA PHE A 250 4.32 -8.64 2.76
C PHE A 250 5.58 -7.91 2.27
N TRP A 251 5.62 -6.57 2.42
CA TRP A 251 6.82 -5.80 2.08
C TRP A 251 7.94 -5.94 3.12
N ASN A 252 7.64 -5.91 4.42
CA ASN A 252 8.70 -6.05 5.43
C ASN A 252 9.42 -7.40 5.33
N SER A 253 8.68 -8.45 4.97
CA SER A 253 9.26 -9.77 4.66
C SER A 253 10.24 -9.75 3.47
N ARG A 254 10.20 -8.70 2.63
CA ARG A 254 11.13 -8.48 1.49
C ARG A 254 12.25 -7.46 1.79
N LYS A 255 12.16 -6.66 2.85
CA LYS A 255 13.28 -5.81 3.31
C LYS A 255 14.50 -6.67 3.69
N GLU A 256 14.25 -7.83 4.28
CA GLU A 256 15.27 -8.85 4.58
C GLU A 256 15.97 -9.37 3.31
N ALA A 257 15.26 -9.44 2.17
CA ALA A 257 15.86 -9.85 0.89
C ALA A 257 16.71 -8.72 0.26
N PHE A 258 16.32 -7.46 0.47
CA PHE A 258 17.05 -6.27 0.01
C PHE A 258 18.42 -6.14 0.68
N LYS A 259 18.52 -6.37 1.99
CA LYS A 259 19.80 -6.36 2.71
C LYS A 259 20.52 -7.71 2.65
N GLY A 260 19.82 -8.83 2.47
CA GLY A 260 20.41 -10.16 2.26
C GLY A 260 21.15 -10.33 0.92
N CYS A 261 20.75 -9.58 -0.13
CA CYS A 261 21.51 -9.49 -1.39
C CYS A 261 22.90 -8.86 -1.23
N ALA A 262 23.20 -8.20 -0.10
CA ALA A 262 24.55 -7.72 0.21
C ALA A 262 25.50 -8.84 0.68
N LEU A 263 24.99 -10.06 0.96
CA LEU A 263 25.80 -11.13 1.55
C LEU A 263 25.83 -12.44 0.75
N ASN A 264 24.84 -12.75 -0.12
CA ASN A 264 24.94 -13.90 -1.07
C ASN A 264 23.89 -13.81 -2.21
N PRO A 265 24.20 -14.27 -3.45
CA PRO A 265 23.23 -14.34 -4.54
C PRO A 265 22.10 -15.33 -4.22
N ILE A 266 20.86 -14.95 -4.57
CA ILE A 266 19.63 -15.70 -4.28
C ILE A 266 19.68 -17.13 -4.90
N PRO A 267 19.61 -18.22 -4.12
CA PRO A 267 19.47 -19.57 -4.67
C PRO A 267 18.05 -19.81 -5.21
N GLY A 268 17.91 -20.63 -6.25
CA GLY A 268 16.65 -20.97 -6.93
C GLY A 268 15.50 -21.51 -6.06
N GLU A 269 15.74 -21.77 -4.77
CA GLU A 269 14.73 -22.09 -3.75
C GLU A 269 13.78 -20.93 -3.43
N PHE A 270 14.15 -19.69 -3.78
CA PHE A 270 13.30 -18.50 -3.67
C PHE A 270 11.99 -18.62 -4.46
N TRP A 271 12.05 -19.16 -5.68
CA TRP A 271 10.88 -19.33 -6.54
C TRP A 271 9.94 -20.43 -6.06
N LYS A 272 10.49 -21.49 -5.44
CA LYS A 272 9.69 -22.57 -4.83
C LYS A 272 8.94 -22.08 -3.58
N ARG A 273 9.57 -21.23 -2.76
CA ARG A 273 8.90 -20.58 -1.63
C ARG A 273 7.82 -19.59 -2.08
N LEU A 274 8.02 -18.87 -3.19
CA LEU A 274 7.00 -17.97 -3.75
C LEU A 274 5.70 -18.72 -4.15
N ILE A 275 5.83 -19.92 -4.71
CA ILE A 275 4.70 -20.80 -5.05
C ILE A 275 4.00 -21.34 -3.79
N TRP A 276 4.78 -21.66 -2.75
CA TRP A 276 4.24 -22.09 -1.45
C TRP A 276 3.42 -20.98 -0.75
N TYR A 277 3.90 -19.72 -0.80
CA TYR A 277 3.18 -18.57 -0.23
C TYR A 277 1.93 -18.19 -1.02
N LYS A 278 1.96 -18.30 -2.36
CA LYS A 278 0.78 -18.14 -3.22
C LYS A 278 -0.38 -19.03 -2.73
N ASN A 279 -0.10 -20.30 -2.42
CA ASN A 279 -1.13 -21.25 -1.97
C ASN A 279 -1.68 -20.93 -0.57
N ARG A 280 -0.93 -20.25 0.30
CA ARG A 280 -1.38 -19.88 1.65
C ARG A 280 -2.16 -18.56 1.68
N LEU A 281 -1.89 -17.65 0.74
CA LEU A 281 -2.69 -16.44 0.51
C LEU A 281 -4.10 -16.78 0.02
N TYR A 282 -4.25 -17.76 -0.87
CA TYR A 282 -5.56 -18.28 -1.28
C TYR A 282 -6.32 -18.96 -0.13
N GLY A 283 -5.62 -19.69 0.75
CA GLY A 283 -6.22 -20.27 1.96
C GLY A 283 -6.70 -19.21 2.96
N PHE A 284 -5.99 -18.08 3.07
CA PHE A 284 -6.39 -16.96 3.95
C PHE A 284 -7.56 -16.15 3.38
N ILE A 285 -7.60 -15.92 2.05
CA ILE A 285 -8.75 -15.31 1.36
C ILE A 285 -10.01 -16.18 1.53
N GLY A 286 -9.86 -17.51 1.50
CA GLY A 286 -10.94 -18.46 1.79
C GLY A 286 -11.42 -18.44 3.26
N ALA A 287 -10.50 -18.22 4.22
CA ALA A 287 -10.84 -18.15 5.65
C ALA A 287 -11.56 -16.85 6.06
N VAL A 288 -11.47 -15.78 5.24
CA VAL A 288 -12.15 -14.49 5.45
C VAL A 288 -13.55 -14.45 4.79
N GLY A 289 -14.07 -15.60 4.36
CA GLY A 289 -15.48 -15.71 3.93
C GLY A 289 -15.82 -15.04 2.60
N VAL A 290 -14.82 -14.74 1.76
CA VAL A 290 -15.07 -14.38 0.36
C VAL A 290 -15.20 -15.69 -0.42
N SER A 291 -16.44 -16.21 -0.53
CA SER A 291 -16.76 -17.31 -1.43
C SER A 291 -16.60 -16.83 -2.88
N VAL A 292 -15.38 -16.97 -3.43
CA VAL A 292 -15.20 -16.95 -4.89
C VAL A 292 -15.71 -18.29 -5.37
N GLY A 293 -16.93 -18.31 -5.91
CA GLY A 293 -17.57 -19.48 -6.48
C GLY A 293 -16.61 -20.22 -7.42
N THR A 294 -16.18 -21.40 -6.99
CA THR A 294 -15.38 -22.34 -7.76
C THR A 294 -16.25 -23.01 -8.82
N THR A 295 -16.34 -22.42 -10.00
CA THR A 295 -16.91 -23.06 -11.22
C THR A 295 -15.97 -23.03 -12.42
N LEU A 296 -14.66 -22.84 -12.21
CA LEU A 296 -13.63 -22.97 -13.27
C LEU A 296 -12.53 -23.99 -12.95
N SER A 297 -12.71 -24.82 -11.91
CA SER A 297 -11.70 -25.81 -11.48
C SER A 297 -11.66 -27.10 -12.32
N CYS A 298 -12.43 -27.25 -13.39
CA CYS A 298 -12.51 -28.54 -14.11
C CYS A 298 -12.00 -28.54 -15.56
N ARG A 299 -11.37 -27.46 -16.08
CA ARG A 299 -10.93 -27.44 -17.50
C ARG A 299 -9.51 -26.94 -17.81
N MET A 300 -8.62 -26.91 -16.81
CA MET A 300 -7.20 -26.56 -17.03
C MET A 300 -6.20 -27.55 -16.42
N LYS A 301 -6.55 -28.85 -16.38
CA LYS A 301 -5.62 -29.90 -15.90
C LYS A 301 -4.78 -30.58 -17.00
N TYR A 302 -4.90 -30.15 -18.25
CA TYR A 302 -4.12 -30.69 -19.37
C TYR A 302 -3.70 -29.60 -20.37
N ARG A 303 -2.69 -28.78 -20.05
CA ARG A 303 -1.82 -28.06 -21.02
C ARG A 303 -0.75 -27.20 -20.31
N THR A 304 0.13 -27.81 -19.52
CA THR A 304 1.26 -27.12 -18.88
C THR A 304 2.54 -27.95 -18.87
N LYS A 305 2.92 -28.47 -20.05
CA LYS A 305 4.28 -28.92 -20.37
C LYS A 305 4.56 -28.67 -21.85
N ALA A 306 4.87 -27.43 -22.25
CA ALA A 306 5.43 -27.12 -23.58
C ALA A 306 5.83 -25.65 -23.84
N LEU A 307 5.50 -24.68 -22.98
CA LEU A 307 5.58 -23.25 -23.34
C LEU A 307 6.68 -22.43 -22.66
N TYR A 308 7.66 -23.07 -22.01
CA TYR A 308 8.73 -22.35 -21.28
C TYR A 308 10.05 -22.16 -22.06
N SER A 309 10.17 -22.67 -23.30
CA SER A 309 11.43 -22.60 -24.08
C SER A 309 11.37 -21.77 -25.37
N ARG A 310 10.33 -20.95 -25.62
CA ARG A 310 10.19 -20.22 -26.90
C ARG A 310 10.08 -18.69 -26.84
N VAL A 311 10.22 -18.05 -25.67
CA VAL A 311 10.13 -16.58 -25.57
C VAL A 311 11.51 -15.91 -25.42
N PHE A 312 12.61 -16.68 -25.34
CA PHE A 312 13.95 -16.15 -25.08
C PHE A 312 14.84 -15.94 -26.32
N PHE A 313 14.34 -16.12 -27.55
CA PHE A 313 15.12 -15.91 -28.78
C PHE A 313 14.23 -15.35 -29.90
N ASN A 314 14.17 -14.03 -30.03
CA ASN A 314 14.39 -13.29 -31.29
C ASN A 314 13.93 -11.83 -31.17
N SER A 315 14.90 -10.94 -31.35
CA SER A 315 14.76 -9.54 -31.75
C SER A 315 14.23 -9.39 -33.18
N HIS A 316 13.67 -8.21 -33.47
CA HIS A 316 13.18 -7.67 -34.74
C HIS A 316 11.70 -7.88 -35.13
N SER A 317 11.01 -6.73 -35.17
CA SER A 317 9.98 -6.37 -36.15
C SER A 317 8.78 -7.30 -36.28
N PHE A 318 7.73 -7.12 -35.48
CA PHE A 318 6.36 -7.37 -35.92
C PHE A 318 5.37 -6.62 -35.03
N ILE A 319 4.68 -5.63 -35.61
CA ILE A 319 3.45 -5.03 -35.09
C ILE A 319 2.30 -5.94 -35.55
N PRO A 320 1.48 -6.50 -34.64
CA PRO A 320 0.18 -7.04 -35.03
C PRO A 320 -0.95 -6.22 -34.41
N ASN A 321 -1.80 -5.70 -35.31
CA ASN A 321 -3.02 -4.91 -35.09
C ASN A 321 -4.11 -5.63 -34.27
N LYS A 322 -3.86 -5.98 -32.99
CA LYS A 322 -4.89 -6.53 -32.07
C LYS A 322 -4.88 -5.95 -30.65
N VAL A 323 -4.19 -4.83 -30.42
CA VAL A 323 -4.21 -4.09 -29.13
C VAL A 323 -5.11 -2.84 -29.19
N LEU A 324 -5.68 -2.52 -30.36
CA LEU A 324 -6.53 -1.33 -30.57
C LEU A 324 -8.01 -1.50 -30.19
N SER A 325 -8.46 -2.63 -29.63
CA SER A 325 -9.86 -2.81 -29.21
C SER A 325 -10.12 -2.58 -27.71
N PHE A 326 -9.10 -2.47 -26.87
CA PHE A 326 -9.29 -2.23 -25.42
C PHE A 326 -9.29 -0.73 -25.06
N GLY A 327 -8.70 0.12 -25.92
CA GLY A 327 -8.65 1.58 -25.74
C GLY A 327 -9.93 2.34 -26.14
N ARG A 328 -10.94 1.68 -26.74
CA ARG A 328 -12.22 2.32 -27.13
C ARG A 328 -13.31 2.26 -26.05
N TRP A 329 -13.10 1.52 -24.96
CA TRP A 329 -14.08 1.44 -23.88
C TRP A 329 -13.92 2.56 -22.83
N ALA A 330 -12.73 3.16 -22.72
CA ALA A 330 -12.42 4.20 -21.74
C ALA A 330 -12.76 5.64 -22.21
N LEU A 331 -13.19 5.85 -23.45
CA LEU A 331 -13.48 7.18 -24.02
C LEU A 331 -14.97 7.43 -24.34
N SER A 332 -15.89 6.57 -23.91
CA SER A 332 -17.33 6.71 -24.19
C SER A 332 -18.20 6.98 -22.95
N VAL A 333 -17.62 7.26 -21.78
CA VAL A 333 -18.39 7.59 -20.54
C VAL A 333 -18.18 9.05 -20.10
N SER A 334 -17.53 9.87 -20.93
CA SER A 334 -17.44 11.32 -20.73
C SER A 334 -18.26 12.04 -21.79
N PHE A 335 -19.58 11.85 -21.78
CA PHE A 335 -20.62 12.77 -22.25
C PHE A 335 -21.97 12.09 -22.06
N ARG A 336 -22.56 12.27 -20.88
CA ARG A 336 -24.00 12.42 -20.64
C ARG A 336 -24.23 12.89 -19.22
#